data_AF-A0A7W6XBQ2-F1
#
_entry.id   AF-A0A7W6XBQ2-F1
#
_cell.length_a   1.000
_cell.length_b   1.000
_cell.length_c   1.000
_cell.angle_alpha   90.00
_cell.angle_beta   90.00
_cell.angle_gamma   90.00
#
_symmetry.space_group_name_H-M   'P 1'
#
loop_
_entity.id
_entity.type
_entity.pdbx_description
1 polymer ?
#
loop_
_entity_poly.entity_id
_entity_poly.type
_entity_poly.pdbx_seq_one_letter_code
_entity_poly.pdbx_strand_id
1 'polypeptide(L)'
;MSHLGNEALFLISLQTISIPFYCSDEDRAFLVELRRLQSVAIRTAYANALAADGKPRKEKDLRHQVKARVVGYGVLDSWAVQCATRVGMAKRKLRSDGKLIFGSRAALERRRKGLISCEQWRRKRLHPFVSYGDRQKTRGNQNIHLIDETTILVKIGRKEGGGRSGKTVTRTALFHLPRMTGNRGAIMRQLVEICSRTVEKDRINVSYAIGDTHISVTFDPQDLPDHPQRRRPVRPFAGRSLGIDLNPNWIGIAVAENVGDPSRMSETSLLEHALVKLDLPADASPELVRETLAAVADRAIDVARKHRCGTIVLEKGLGKLRSSGKNRSLNRLLNYWARTIFFPDADPPSAACRDPRYGGVGWI
;
A
#
# COMPACT_ATOMS: atom_id res chain seq x y z
N MET A 1 -11.31 17.49 33.01
CA MET A 1 -12.13 16.41 32.42
C MET A 1 -12.25 16.70 30.92
N SER A 2 -11.20 16.41 30.14
CA SER A 2 -10.87 15.12 29.52
C SER A 2 -11.73 14.82 28.29
N HIS A 3 -11.29 15.33 27.13
CA HIS A 3 -11.39 14.67 25.83
C HIS A 3 -10.55 15.46 24.81
N LEU A 4 -9.25 15.18 24.76
CA LEU A 4 -8.43 15.42 23.58
C LEU A 4 -7.76 14.10 23.25
N GLY A 5 -8.25 13.49 22.18
CA GLY A 5 -7.73 12.23 21.66
C GLY A 5 -6.33 12.43 21.11
N ASN A 6 -5.39 11.66 21.66
CA ASN A 6 -4.09 11.43 21.09
C ASN A 6 -4.24 10.44 19.92
N GLU A 7 -4.20 10.93 18.69
CA GLU A 7 -3.95 10.09 17.51
C GLU A 7 -2.66 10.57 16.83
N ALA A 8 -1.55 9.99 17.22
CA ALA A 8 -0.29 10.10 16.50
C ALA A 8 -0.34 9.16 15.29
N LEU A 9 -0.69 9.71 14.12
CA LEU A 9 -0.71 9.01 12.84
C LEU A 9 0.73 8.69 12.37
N PHE A 10 1.23 7.52 12.74
CA PHE A 10 2.32 6.87 12.01
C PHE A 10 1.75 6.27 10.71
N LEU A 11 1.88 6.98 9.59
CA LEU A 11 1.55 6.47 8.26
C LEU A 11 2.56 5.38 7.85
N ILE A 12 2.27 4.13 8.22
CA ILE A 12 2.91 2.96 7.61
C ILE A 12 2.16 2.69 6.30
N SER A 13 2.90 2.55 5.19
CA SER A 13 2.31 2.10 3.93
C SER A 13 1.64 0.75 4.13
N LEU A 14 0.45 0.52 3.56
CA LEU A 14 -0.24 -0.78 3.58
C LEU A 14 0.74 -1.95 3.45
N GLN A 15 0.69 -2.89 4.39
CA GLN A 15 1.55 -4.07 4.36
C GLN A 15 0.90 -5.14 3.48
N THR A 16 1.72 -5.86 2.71
CA THR A 16 1.27 -6.96 1.87
C THR A 16 2.06 -8.23 2.15
N ILE A 17 1.36 -9.35 2.38
CA ILE A 17 1.95 -10.69 2.48
C ILE A 17 1.58 -11.45 1.20
N SER A 18 2.58 -11.96 0.47
CA SER A 18 2.37 -12.81 -0.71
C SER A 18 2.65 -14.27 -0.36
N ILE A 19 1.69 -15.14 -0.65
CA ILE A 19 1.62 -16.50 -0.11
C ILE A 19 1.28 -17.45 -1.27
N PRO A 20 2.02 -18.55 -1.49
CA PRO A 20 1.63 -19.55 -2.47
C PRO A 20 0.33 -20.24 -2.05
N PHE A 21 -0.43 -20.76 -3.01
CA PHE A 21 -1.69 -21.45 -2.71
C PHE A 21 -1.89 -22.72 -3.52
N TYR A 22 -2.75 -23.59 -3.00
CA TYR A 22 -3.23 -24.81 -3.64
C TYR A 22 -4.77 -24.78 -3.69
N CYS A 23 -5.35 -25.37 -4.73
CA CYS A 23 -6.80 -25.46 -4.92
C CYS A 23 -7.11 -26.61 -5.87
N SER A 24 -8.37 -27.01 -5.96
CA SER A 24 -8.84 -27.99 -6.94
C SER A 24 -8.72 -27.47 -8.37
N ASP A 25 -8.75 -28.35 -9.36
CA ASP A 25 -8.75 -27.95 -10.77
C ASP A 25 -10.00 -27.14 -11.14
N GLU A 26 -11.15 -27.44 -10.52
CA GLU A 26 -12.38 -26.68 -10.70
C GLU A 26 -12.24 -25.25 -10.18
N ASP A 27 -11.71 -25.07 -8.96
CA ASP A 27 -11.47 -23.76 -8.37
C ASP A 27 -10.43 -22.96 -9.14
N ARG A 28 -9.40 -23.65 -9.65
CA ARG A 28 -8.40 -23.07 -10.55
C ARG A 28 -9.03 -22.60 -11.85
N ALA A 29 -9.89 -23.40 -12.48
CA ALA A 29 -10.59 -23.01 -13.70
C ALA A 29 -11.49 -21.79 -13.46
N PHE A 30 -12.21 -21.77 -12.33
CA PHE A 30 -13.01 -20.62 -11.94
C PHE A 30 -12.16 -19.36 -11.74
N LEU A 31 -11.03 -19.46 -11.05
CA LEU A 31 -10.09 -18.35 -10.87
C LEU A 31 -9.56 -17.81 -12.21
N VAL A 32 -9.19 -18.71 -13.13
CA VAL A 32 -8.74 -18.32 -14.47
C VAL A 32 -9.82 -17.53 -15.21
N GLU A 33 -11.08 -17.96 -15.09
CA GLU A 33 -12.22 -17.27 -15.68
C GLU A 33 -12.43 -15.88 -15.05
N LEU A 34 -12.39 -15.77 -13.73
CA LEU A 34 -12.46 -14.51 -12.99
C LEU A 34 -11.36 -13.54 -13.42
N ARG A 35 -10.11 -14.02 -13.43
CA ARG A 35 -8.94 -13.23 -13.85
C ARG A 35 -9.07 -12.79 -15.30
N ARG A 36 -9.54 -13.65 -16.21
CA ARG A 36 -9.74 -13.33 -17.62
C ARG A 36 -10.71 -12.17 -17.79
N LEU A 37 -11.89 -12.25 -17.18
CA LEU A 37 -12.91 -11.22 -17.33
C LEU A 37 -12.58 -9.95 -16.56
N GLN A 38 -12.01 -10.06 -15.37
CA GLN A 38 -11.57 -8.87 -14.63
C GLN A 38 -10.44 -8.15 -15.37
N SER A 39 -9.54 -8.89 -16.03
CA SER A 39 -8.51 -8.29 -16.89
C SER A 39 -9.09 -7.56 -18.11
N VAL A 40 -10.19 -8.05 -18.69
CA VAL A 40 -10.93 -7.33 -19.75
C VAL A 40 -11.52 -6.03 -19.20
N ALA A 41 -12.15 -6.08 -18.02
CA ALA A 41 -12.69 -4.92 -17.34
C ALA A 41 -11.60 -3.87 -17.04
N ILE A 42 -10.44 -4.29 -16.49
CA ILE A 42 -9.30 -3.42 -16.19
C ILE A 42 -8.79 -2.72 -17.46
N ARG A 43 -8.61 -3.46 -18.56
CA ARG A 43 -8.15 -2.88 -19.83
C ARG A 43 -9.16 -1.90 -20.41
N THR A 44 -10.44 -2.20 -20.26
CA THR A 44 -11.52 -1.32 -20.70
C THR A 44 -11.52 -0.03 -19.89
N ALA A 45 -11.39 -0.13 -18.56
CA ALA A 45 -11.27 1.02 -17.68
C ALA A 45 -10.02 1.85 -18.02
N TYR A 46 -8.87 1.23 -18.21
CA TYR A 46 -7.62 1.91 -18.59
C TYR A 46 -7.75 2.70 -19.91
N ALA A 47 -8.35 2.07 -20.93
CA ALA A 47 -8.51 2.69 -22.25
C ALA A 47 -9.48 3.88 -22.23
N ASN A 48 -10.48 3.86 -21.34
CA ASN A 48 -11.54 4.85 -21.27
C ASN A 48 -11.44 5.78 -20.05
N ALA A 49 -10.33 5.72 -19.30
CA ALA A 49 -10.16 6.52 -18.08
C ALA A 49 -10.09 8.03 -18.32
N LEU A 50 -9.86 8.47 -19.57
CA LEU A 50 -9.93 9.86 -19.98
C LEU A 50 -11.17 10.11 -20.85
N ALA A 51 -11.76 11.30 -20.73
CA ALA A 51 -12.77 11.80 -21.65
C ALA A 51 -12.14 12.27 -22.97
N ALA A 52 -12.97 12.61 -23.95
CA ALA A 52 -12.50 13.07 -25.27
C ALA A 52 -11.66 14.35 -25.19
N ASP A 53 -11.91 15.19 -24.18
CA ASP A 53 -11.14 16.40 -23.85
C ASP A 53 -9.85 16.11 -23.07
N GLY A 54 -9.49 14.84 -22.88
CA GLY A 54 -8.30 14.40 -22.14
C GLY A 54 -8.42 14.46 -20.62
N LYS A 55 -9.55 14.91 -20.06
CA LYS A 55 -9.73 14.99 -18.60
C LYS A 55 -10.04 13.62 -18.00
N PRO A 56 -9.64 13.35 -16.74
CA PRO A 56 -10.01 12.12 -16.05
C PRO A 56 -11.53 11.97 -15.92
N ARG A 57 -12.06 10.80 -16.28
CA ARG A 57 -13.47 10.47 -16.05
C ARG A 57 -13.73 10.18 -14.57
N LYS A 58 -14.94 10.49 -14.10
CA LYS A 58 -15.42 10.06 -12.79
C LYS A 58 -15.54 8.53 -12.73
N GLU A 59 -15.20 7.94 -11.59
CA GLU A 59 -15.24 6.48 -11.39
C GLU A 59 -16.62 5.89 -11.70
N LYS A 60 -17.69 6.57 -11.28
CA LYS A 60 -19.09 6.13 -11.48
C LYS A 60 -19.41 5.93 -12.97
N ASP A 61 -19.05 6.89 -13.80
CA ASP A 61 -19.37 6.88 -15.24
C ASP A 61 -18.55 5.82 -15.97
N LEU A 62 -17.26 5.73 -15.64
CA LEU A 62 -16.37 4.70 -16.19
C LEU A 62 -16.85 3.30 -15.79
N ARG A 63 -17.28 3.11 -14.53
CA ARG A 63 -17.81 1.84 -14.03
C ARG A 63 -19.05 1.40 -14.80
N HIS A 64 -19.95 2.31 -15.16
CA HIS A 64 -21.11 1.99 -16.00
C HIS A 64 -20.68 1.49 -17.39
N GLN A 65 -19.72 2.15 -18.03
CA GLN A 65 -19.18 1.73 -19.33
C GLN A 65 -18.50 0.36 -19.25
N VAL A 66 -17.68 0.13 -18.21
CA VAL A 66 -17.04 -1.17 -17.97
C VAL A 66 -18.08 -2.25 -17.76
N LYS A 67 -19.10 -1.99 -16.91
CA LYS A 67 -20.20 -2.92 -16.63
C LYS A 67 -20.92 -3.32 -17.91
N ALA A 68 -21.30 -2.36 -18.76
CA ALA A 68 -21.99 -2.64 -20.02
C ALA A 68 -21.21 -3.64 -20.91
N ARG A 69 -19.87 -3.59 -20.88
CA ARG A 69 -19.02 -4.50 -21.66
C ARG A 69 -18.90 -5.90 -21.07
N VAL A 70 -18.98 -6.05 -19.75
CA VAL A 70 -18.68 -7.33 -19.07
C VAL A 70 -19.90 -8.00 -18.43
N VAL A 71 -21.04 -7.32 -18.33
CA VAL A 71 -22.24 -7.83 -17.66
C VAL A 71 -22.81 -9.08 -18.35
N GLY A 72 -22.73 -9.16 -19.68
CA GLY A 72 -23.25 -10.29 -20.45
C GLY A 72 -22.53 -11.62 -20.20
N TYR A 73 -21.37 -11.61 -19.55
CA TYR A 73 -20.64 -12.83 -19.22
C TYR A 73 -21.08 -13.47 -17.91
N GLY A 74 -21.81 -12.76 -17.03
CA GLY A 74 -22.39 -13.35 -15.81
C GLY A 74 -21.40 -13.87 -14.74
N VAL A 75 -20.10 -13.60 -14.89
CA VAL A 75 -19.04 -14.13 -14.00
C VAL A 75 -18.58 -13.12 -12.95
N LEU A 76 -18.65 -11.81 -13.23
CA LEU A 76 -18.23 -10.77 -12.28
C LEU A 76 -19.45 -10.11 -11.65
N ASP A 77 -19.41 -9.92 -10.33
CA ASP A 77 -20.40 -9.09 -9.65
C ASP A 77 -20.06 -7.59 -9.75
N SER A 78 -20.92 -6.74 -9.18
CA SER A 78 -20.71 -5.29 -9.21
C SER A 78 -19.45 -4.83 -8.46
N TRP A 79 -19.04 -5.54 -7.41
CA TRP A 79 -17.86 -5.16 -6.63
C TRP A 79 -16.57 -5.50 -7.38
N ALA A 80 -16.50 -6.68 -7.98
CA ALA A 80 -15.37 -7.09 -8.83
C ALA A 80 -15.19 -6.14 -10.02
N VAL A 81 -16.29 -5.64 -10.61
CA VAL A 81 -16.27 -4.62 -11.67
C VAL A 81 -15.78 -3.26 -11.14
N GLN A 82 -16.20 -2.86 -9.94
CA GLN A 82 -15.68 -1.64 -9.30
C GLN A 82 -14.18 -1.73 -9.04
N CYS A 83 -13.70 -2.85 -8.49
CA CYS A 83 -12.28 -3.10 -8.27
C CYS A 83 -11.49 -3.02 -9.57
N ALA A 84 -11.99 -3.68 -10.64
CA ALA A 84 -11.38 -3.60 -11.97
C ALA A 84 -11.28 -2.17 -12.51
N THR A 85 -12.34 -1.37 -12.28
CA THR A 85 -12.40 0.03 -12.72
C THR A 85 -11.32 0.86 -12.03
N ARG A 86 -11.20 0.75 -10.70
CA ARG A 86 -10.18 1.43 -9.90
C ARG A 86 -8.76 1.04 -10.32
N VAL A 87 -8.51 -0.25 -10.55
CA VAL A 87 -7.20 -0.73 -11.04
C VAL A 87 -6.87 -0.12 -12.42
N GLY A 88 -7.83 -0.07 -13.34
CA GLY A 88 -7.64 0.52 -14.66
C GLY A 88 -7.33 2.02 -14.59
N MET A 89 -8.04 2.77 -13.75
CA MET A 89 -7.80 4.20 -13.51
C MET A 89 -6.42 4.45 -12.90
N ALA A 90 -6.04 3.68 -11.87
CA ALA A 90 -4.72 3.79 -11.24
C ALA A 90 -3.61 3.54 -12.26
N LYS A 91 -3.75 2.53 -13.12
CA LYS A 91 -2.80 2.26 -14.21
C LYS A 91 -2.72 3.42 -15.21
N ARG A 92 -3.85 4.07 -15.55
CA ARG A 92 -3.85 5.24 -16.43
C ARG A 92 -3.19 6.45 -15.78
N LYS A 93 -3.40 6.67 -14.47
CA LYS A 93 -2.70 7.72 -13.72
C LYS A 93 -1.17 7.52 -13.78
N LEU A 94 -0.70 6.28 -13.62
CA LEU A 94 0.73 5.94 -13.71
C LEU A 94 1.28 6.01 -15.14
N ARG A 95 0.45 5.78 -16.16
CA ARG A 95 0.81 5.79 -17.59
C ARG A 95 -0.19 6.62 -18.37
N SER A 96 -0.09 7.95 -18.18
CA SER A 96 -1.02 8.93 -18.76
C SER A 96 -0.97 8.97 -20.29
N ASP A 97 0.17 8.59 -20.88
CA ASP A 97 0.39 8.46 -22.32
C ASP A 97 -0.51 7.42 -23.01
N GLY A 98 -1.17 6.54 -22.25
CA GLY A 98 -2.02 5.49 -22.80
C GLY A 98 -1.26 4.32 -23.44
N LYS A 99 0.07 4.31 -23.39
CA LYS A 99 0.92 3.33 -24.10
C LYS A 99 1.31 2.13 -23.24
N LEU A 100 0.54 1.82 -22.19
CA LEU A 100 0.80 0.66 -21.34
C LEU A 100 0.64 -0.65 -22.14
N ILE A 101 1.70 -1.44 -22.16
CA ILE A 101 1.68 -2.80 -22.72
C ILE A 101 1.29 -3.77 -21.60
N PHE A 102 0.04 -4.25 -21.64
CA PHE A 102 -0.42 -5.33 -20.77
C PHE A 102 0.38 -6.60 -21.05
N GLY A 103 0.86 -7.26 -20.00
CA GLY A 103 1.70 -8.46 -20.10
C GLY A 103 3.21 -8.20 -20.20
N SER A 104 3.66 -6.94 -20.14
CA SER A 104 5.05 -6.46 -20.30
C SER A 104 5.55 -6.35 -21.73
N ARG A 105 6.44 -5.37 -21.95
CA ARG A 105 7.14 -5.17 -23.24
C ARG A 105 8.04 -6.36 -23.57
N ALA A 106 8.75 -6.90 -22.58
CA ALA A 106 9.63 -8.06 -22.76
C ALA A 106 8.88 -9.29 -23.28
N ALA A 107 7.71 -9.60 -22.72
CA ALA A 107 6.91 -10.72 -23.20
C ALA A 107 6.26 -10.47 -24.57
N LEU A 108 5.92 -9.22 -24.91
CA LEU A 108 5.49 -8.87 -26.26
C LEU A 108 6.60 -9.12 -27.28
N GLU A 109 7.84 -8.74 -26.98
CA GLU A 109 9.00 -9.00 -27.83
C GLU A 109 9.28 -10.49 -27.97
N ARG A 110 9.20 -11.26 -26.88
CA ARG A 110 9.29 -12.73 -26.95
C ARG A 110 8.20 -13.33 -27.85
N ARG A 111 6.97 -12.81 -27.79
CA ARG A 111 5.87 -13.27 -28.67
C ARG A 111 6.16 -12.95 -30.14
N ARG A 112 6.67 -11.75 -30.43
CA ARG A 112 7.06 -11.33 -31.80
C ARG A 112 8.15 -12.24 -32.38
N LYS A 113 9.10 -12.65 -31.55
CA LYS A 113 10.18 -13.58 -31.92
C LYS A 113 9.77 -15.06 -31.93
N GLY A 114 8.48 -15.39 -31.74
CA GLY A 114 8.02 -16.78 -31.68
C GLY A 114 8.45 -17.58 -30.44
N LEU A 115 9.12 -16.95 -29.46
CA LEU A 115 9.66 -17.59 -28.26
C LEU A 115 8.60 -17.95 -27.20
N ILE A 116 7.36 -17.49 -27.39
CA ILE A 116 6.20 -17.90 -26.59
C ILE A 116 4.97 -18.04 -27.49
N SER A 117 4.09 -18.98 -27.13
CA SER A 117 2.83 -19.21 -27.82
C SER A 117 1.83 -18.06 -27.62
N CYS A 118 0.79 -18.02 -28.45
CA CYS A 118 -0.32 -17.08 -28.28
C CYS A 118 -1.02 -17.26 -26.92
N GLU A 119 -1.16 -18.51 -26.47
CA GLU A 119 -1.76 -18.82 -25.17
C GLU A 119 -0.88 -18.37 -24.01
N GLN A 120 0.42 -18.66 -24.05
CA GLN A 120 1.38 -18.18 -23.05
C GLN A 120 1.37 -16.65 -22.97
N TRP A 121 1.29 -15.97 -24.11
CA TRP A 121 1.14 -14.51 -24.16
C TRP A 121 -0.18 -14.04 -23.52
N ARG A 122 -1.31 -14.68 -23.84
CA ARG A 122 -2.61 -14.37 -23.22
C ARG A 122 -2.57 -14.56 -21.70
N ARG A 123 -1.97 -15.64 -21.20
CA ARG A 123 -1.79 -15.90 -19.76
C ARG A 123 -0.95 -14.81 -19.09
N LYS A 124 0.18 -14.39 -19.70
CA LYS A 124 1.02 -13.29 -19.19
C LYS A 124 0.29 -11.94 -19.10
N ARG A 125 -0.78 -11.74 -19.87
CA ARG A 125 -1.62 -10.52 -19.84
C ARG A 125 -2.72 -10.56 -18.77
N LEU A 126 -2.90 -11.69 -18.08
CA LEU A 126 -3.88 -11.79 -17.01
C LEU A 126 -3.39 -11.06 -15.77
N HIS A 127 -4.19 -10.12 -15.31
CA HIS A 127 -4.01 -9.53 -13.99
C HIS A 127 -4.40 -10.54 -12.90
N PRO A 128 -3.85 -10.38 -11.68
CA PRO A 128 -4.43 -10.99 -10.51
C PRO A 128 -5.92 -10.62 -10.39
N PHE A 129 -6.73 -11.52 -9.85
CA PHE A 129 -8.08 -11.18 -9.45
C PHE A 129 -8.00 -10.33 -8.18
N VAL A 130 -8.40 -9.07 -8.27
CA VAL A 130 -8.30 -8.07 -7.19
C VAL A 130 -9.67 -7.84 -6.57
N SER A 131 -9.73 -7.89 -5.24
CA SER A 131 -10.86 -7.40 -4.45
C SER A 131 -10.36 -6.45 -3.38
N TYR A 132 -10.73 -5.17 -3.46
CA TYR A 132 -10.39 -4.20 -2.43
C TYR A 132 -11.22 -4.43 -1.16
N GLY A 133 -10.59 -4.17 -0.01
CA GLY A 133 -11.22 -4.26 1.29
C GLY A 133 -12.37 -3.26 1.45
N ASP A 134 -13.34 -3.67 2.26
CA ASP A 134 -14.50 -2.87 2.67
C ASP A 134 -14.93 -3.36 4.06
N ARG A 135 -14.57 -2.59 5.10
CA ARG A 135 -14.87 -2.90 6.51
C ARG A 135 -16.37 -3.02 6.79
N GLN A 136 -17.22 -2.42 5.96
CA GLN A 136 -18.67 -2.55 6.07
C GLN A 136 -19.15 -3.97 5.74
N LYS A 137 -18.31 -4.76 5.07
CA LYS A 137 -18.62 -6.14 4.69
C LYS A 137 -18.12 -7.13 5.72
N THR A 138 -18.76 -8.28 5.73
CA THR A 138 -18.31 -9.41 6.56
C THR A 138 -16.86 -9.74 6.20
N ARG A 139 -16.03 -9.97 7.21
CA ARG A 139 -14.60 -10.28 7.03
C ARG A 139 -13.80 -9.21 6.27
N GLY A 140 -14.27 -7.96 6.27
CA GLY A 140 -13.51 -6.81 5.75
C GLY A 140 -13.37 -6.77 4.23
N ASN A 141 -14.10 -7.61 3.49
CA ASN A 141 -14.07 -7.67 2.03
C ASN A 141 -15.34 -8.33 1.47
N GLN A 142 -15.86 -7.82 0.35
CA GLN A 142 -17.10 -8.33 -0.27
C GLN A 142 -16.93 -9.71 -0.93
N ASN A 143 -15.83 -9.96 -1.63
CA ASN A 143 -15.67 -11.15 -2.49
C ASN A 143 -14.71 -12.21 -1.96
N ILE A 144 -13.80 -11.84 -1.07
CA ILE A 144 -12.73 -12.74 -0.63
C ILE A 144 -12.68 -12.74 0.89
N HIS A 145 -12.84 -13.91 1.49
CA HIS A 145 -12.87 -14.08 2.91
C HIS A 145 -11.69 -14.94 3.36
N LEU A 146 -10.89 -14.43 4.29
CA LEU A 146 -9.97 -15.26 5.07
C LEU A 146 -10.81 -16.00 6.12
N ILE A 147 -11.00 -17.32 5.93
CA ILE A 147 -11.84 -18.16 6.79
C ILE A 147 -11.10 -18.50 8.08
N ASP A 148 -9.86 -18.95 7.91
CA ASP A 148 -8.86 -19.23 8.93
C ASP A 148 -7.46 -18.87 8.39
N GLU A 149 -6.39 -19.13 9.15
CA GLU A 149 -5.02 -18.73 8.78
C GLU A 149 -4.46 -19.44 7.53
N THR A 150 -5.15 -20.49 7.08
CA THR A 150 -4.78 -21.35 5.95
C THR A 150 -5.83 -21.41 4.84
N THR A 151 -7.02 -20.83 5.02
CA THR A 151 -8.12 -21.00 4.05
C THR A 151 -8.69 -19.67 3.60
N ILE A 152 -8.70 -19.46 2.28
CA ILE A 152 -9.36 -18.32 1.63
C ILE A 152 -10.55 -18.82 0.81
N LEU A 153 -11.71 -18.21 1.04
CA LEU A 153 -12.92 -18.41 0.26
C LEU A 153 -13.11 -17.23 -0.69
N VAL A 154 -13.18 -17.51 -1.99
CA VAL A 154 -13.66 -16.56 -3.00
C VAL A 154 -15.13 -16.81 -3.23
N LYS A 155 -15.96 -15.76 -3.16
CA LYS A 155 -17.39 -15.81 -3.43
C LYS A 155 -17.80 -14.72 -4.42
N ILE A 156 -18.53 -15.11 -5.46
CA ILE A 156 -19.05 -14.19 -6.47
C ILE A 156 -20.53 -14.42 -6.66
N GLY A 157 -21.32 -13.39 -6.36
CA GLY A 157 -22.77 -13.42 -6.58
C GLY A 157 -23.12 -13.09 -8.03
N ARG A 158 -23.87 -13.96 -8.68
CA ARG A 158 -24.47 -13.73 -10.01
C ARG A 158 -25.99 -13.70 -9.89
N LYS A 159 -26.68 -12.95 -10.76
CA LYS A 159 -28.14 -13.06 -10.90
C LYS A 159 -28.46 -14.03 -12.02
N GLU A 160 -29.15 -15.12 -11.71
CA GLU A 160 -29.73 -15.99 -12.73
C GLU A 160 -30.98 -15.36 -13.34
N GLY A 161 -31.17 -15.53 -14.66
CA GLY A 161 -32.35 -15.04 -15.38
C GLY A 161 -32.30 -13.59 -15.88
N GLY A 162 -31.16 -12.88 -15.77
CA GLY A 162 -30.94 -11.60 -16.47
C GLY A 162 -31.93 -10.49 -16.11
N GLY A 163 -31.91 -9.98 -14.88
CA GLY A 163 -32.76 -8.86 -14.48
C GLY A 163 -32.53 -8.38 -13.05
N ARG A 164 -33.24 -7.32 -12.63
CA ARG A 164 -33.21 -6.85 -11.22
C ARG A 164 -33.88 -7.86 -10.27
N SER A 165 -34.78 -8.71 -10.77
CA SER A 165 -35.58 -9.68 -10.02
C SER A 165 -35.03 -11.12 -9.99
N GLY A 166 -33.90 -11.39 -10.67
CA GLY A 166 -33.31 -12.73 -10.73
C GLY A 166 -32.77 -13.23 -9.38
N LYS A 167 -32.86 -14.55 -9.14
CA LYS A 167 -32.28 -15.23 -7.97
C LYS A 167 -30.76 -15.01 -7.96
N THR A 168 -30.23 -14.58 -6.81
CA THR A 168 -28.77 -14.47 -6.66
C THR A 168 -28.21 -15.86 -6.37
N VAL A 169 -27.40 -16.37 -7.29
CA VAL A 169 -26.62 -17.60 -7.10
C VAL A 169 -25.18 -17.21 -6.80
N THR A 170 -24.61 -17.79 -5.75
CA THR A 170 -23.21 -17.52 -5.39
C THR A 170 -22.36 -18.68 -5.84
N ARG A 171 -21.35 -18.40 -6.67
CA ARG A 171 -20.29 -19.36 -6.98
C ARG A 171 -19.15 -19.14 -6.01
N THR A 172 -18.60 -20.24 -5.48
CA THR A 172 -17.51 -20.23 -4.51
C THR A 172 -16.29 -20.97 -5.04
N ALA A 173 -15.10 -20.60 -4.56
CA ALA A 173 -13.88 -21.38 -4.69
C ALA A 173 -13.06 -21.31 -3.41
N LEU A 174 -12.36 -22.40 -3.09
CA LEU A 174 -11.51 -22.52 -1.92
C LEU A 174 -10.04 -22.56 -2.31
N PHE A 175 -9.24 -21.80 -1.57
CA PHE A 175 -7.80 -21.73 -1.75
C PHE A 175 -7.12 -22.00 -0.41
N HIS A 176 -6.23 -22.98 -0.42
CA HIS A 176 -5.46 -23.41 0.75
C HIS A 176 -4.07 -22.78 0.70
N LEU A 177 -3.70 -22.15 1.80
CA LEU A 177 -2.41 -21.52 2.04
C LEU A 177 -1.57 -22.46 2.92
N PRO A 178 -0.24 -22.51 2.73
CA PRO A 178 0.63 -23.16 3.69
C PRO A 178 0.53 -22.45 5.05
N ARG A 179 0.65 -23.23 6.13
CA ARG A 179 0.70 -22.67 7.48
C ARG A 179 1.93 -21.78 7.63
N MET A 180 1.71 -20.56 8.09
CA MET A 180 2.79 -19.58 8.29
C MET A 180 3.29 -19.57 9.73
N THR A 181 4.59 -19.41 9.90
CA THR A 181 5.28 -19.27 11.19
C THR A 181 5.83 -17.85 11.37
N GLY A 182 6.37 -17.55 12.56
CA GLY A 182 6.95 -16.24 12.89
C GLY A 182 5.98 -15.07 12.74
N ASN A 183 6.50 -13.91 12.36
CA ASN A 183 5.73 -12.66 12.24
C ASN A 183 4.57 -12.78 11.25
N ARG A 184 4.77 -13.45 10.11
CA ARG A 184 3.71 -13.64 9.11
C ARG A 184 2.56 -14.49 9.67
N GLY A 185 2.88 -15.57 10.40
CA GLY A 185 1.88 -16.39 11.07
C GLY A 185 1.11 -15.63 12.15
N ALA A 186 1.82 -14.83 12.95
CA ALA A 186 1.20 -14.00 13.98
C ALA A 186 0.23 -12.96 13.40
N ILE A 187 0.63 -12.29 12.32
CA ILE A 187 -0.21 -11.34 11.58
C ILE A 187 -1.47 -12.05 11.04
N MET A 188 -1.31 -13.19 10.37
CA MET A 188 -2.43 -13.89 9.74
C MET A 188 -3.46 -14.39 10.76
N ARG A 189 -3.01 -14.84 11.94
CA ARG A 189 -3.90 -15.17 13.06
C ARG A 189 -4.72 -13.97 13.55
N GLN A 190 -4.08 -12.82 13.71
CA GLN A 190 -4.79 -11.59 14.09
C GLN A 190 -5.78 -11.15 13.02
N LEU A 191 -5.40 -11.22 11.73
CA LEU A 191 -6.30 -10.90 10.63
C LEU A 191 -7.56 -11.78 10.65
N VAL A 192 -7.40 -13.09 10.86
CA VAL A 192 -8.54 -14.02 10.98
C VAL A 192 -9.45 -13.60 12.12
N GLU A 193 -8.88 -13.37 13.30
CA GLU A 193 -9.63 -12.99 14.50
C GLU A 193 -10.43 -11.71 14.26
N ILE A 194 -9.77 -10.65 13.80
CA ILE A 194 -10.39 -9.33 13.56
C ILE A 194 -11.44 -9.41 12.45
N CYS A 195 -11.13 -10.07 11.33
CA CYS A 195 -12.08 -10.24 10.25
C CYS A 195 -13.30 -11.08 10.67
N SER A 196 -13.14 -12.01 11.62
CA SER A 196 -14.25 -12.82 12.11
C SER A 196 -15.24 -12.06 13.01
N ARG A 197 -14.88 -10.85 13.48
CA ARG A 197 -15.73 -10.05 14.37
C ARG A 197 -17.06 -9.67 13.71
N THR A 198 -18.14 -9.85 14.48
CA THR A 198 -19.51 -9.60 14.01
C THR A 198 -19.86 -8.12 14.00
N VAL A 199 -19.24 -7.33 14.88
CA VAL A 199 -19.45 -5.88 15.00
C VAL A 199 -18.66 -5.13 13.93
N GLU A 200 -19.34 -4.31 13.12
CA GLU A 200 -18.74 -3.62 11.97
C GLU A 200 -17.59 -2.68 12.35
N LYS A 201 -17.73 -1.90 13.43
CA LYS A 201 -16.70 -0.96 13.89
C LYS A 201 -15.38 -1.63 14.27
N ASP A 202 -15.41 -2.93 14.57
CA ASP A 202 -14.25 -3.70 14.99
C ASP A 202 -13.59 -4.44 13.81
N ARG A 203 -14.11 -4.26 12.58
CA ARG A 203 -13.54 -4.84 11.36
C ARG A 203 -12.61 -3.85 10.66
N ILE A 204 -11.69 -4.44 9.89
CA ILE A 204 -10.64 -3.72 9.18
C ILE A 204 -10.74 -3.95 7.67
N ASN A 205 -10.11 -3.11 6.88
CA ASN A 205 -10.08 -3.31 5.42
C ASN A 205 -8.99 -4.32 5.05
N VAL A 206 -9.37 -5.44 4.45
CA VAL A 206 -8.40 -6.40 3.90
C VAL A 206 -8.62 -6.55 2.40
N SER A 207 -7.60 -6.20 1.62
CA SER A 207 -7.61 -6.33 0.17
C SER A 207 -6.86 -7.59 -0.25
N TYR A 208 -7.29 -8.20 -1.35
CA TYR A 208 -6.69 -9.42 -1.87
C TYR A 208 -6.36 -9.26 -3.36
N ALA A 209 -5.26 -9.88 -3.79
CA ALA A 209 -4.93 -10.07 -5.19
C ALA A 209 -4.49 -11.51 -5.44
N ILE A 210 -5.29 -12.27 -6.20
CA ILE A 210 -5.06 -13.68 -6.48
C ILE A 210 -4.45 -13.84 -7.87
N GLY A 211 -3.16 -14.17 -7.92
CA GLY A 211 -2.41 -14.41 -9.14
C GLY A 211 -2.58 -15.82 -9.68
N ASP A 212 -1.53 -16.33 -10.32
CA ASP A 212 -1.51 -17.70 -10.86
C ASP A 212 -1.06 -18.73 -9.82
N THR A 213 -0.13 -18.30 -8.97
CA THR A 213 0.57 -19.15 -8.00
C THR A 213 0.52 -18.58 -6.59
N HIS A 214 0.22 -17.29 -6.44
CA HIS A 214 0.25 -16.60 -5.15
C HIS A 214 -1.01 -15.79 -4.90
N ILE A 215 -1.40 -15.69 -3.63
CA ILE A 215 -2.37 -14.74 -3.10
C ILE A 215 -1.62 -13.68 -2.33
N SER A 216 -1.88 -12.42 -2.66
CA SER A 216 -1.42 -11.28 -1.87
C SER A 216 -2.55 -10.80 -0.97
N VAL A 217 -2.26 -10.70 0.34
CA VAL A 217 -3.16 -10.15 1.36
C VAL A 217 -2.60 -8.80 1.80
N THR A 218 -3.38 -7.73 1.66
CA THR A 218 -2.97 -6.35 1.94
C THR A 218 -3.87 -5.73 2.99
N PHE A 219 -3.28 -5.14 4.04
CA PHE A 219 -3.97 -4.55 5.19
C PHE A 219 -3.17 -3.35 5.73
N ASP A 220 -3.78 -2.55 6.59
CA ASP A 220 -3.09 -1.49 7.32
C ASP A 220 -2.49 -2.07 8.62
N PRO A 221 -1.17 -1.99 8.86
CA PRO A 221 -0.58 -2.45 10.11
C PRO A 221 -1.10 -1.74 11.36
N GLN A 222 -1.64 -0.51 11.23
CA GLN A 222 -2.24 0.22 12.35
C GLN A 222 -3.53 -0.43 12.83
N ASP A 223 -4.24 -1.10 11.92
CA ASP A 223 -5.46 -1.85 12.22
C ASP A 223 -5.16 -3.14 13.04
N LEU A 224 -3.90 -3.52 13.21
CA LEU A 224 -3.48 -4.67 14.02
C LEU A 224 -3.02 -4.23 15.42
N PRO A 225 -3.75 -4.59 16.49
CA PRO A 225 -3.43 -4.16 17.85
C PRO A 225 -2.09 -4.75 18.33
N ASP A 226 -1.86 -6.04 18.05
CA ASP A 226 -0.69 -6.78 18.52
C ASP A 226 0.30 -7.07 17.38
N HIS A 227 0.43 -6.12 16.45
CA HIS A 227 1.33 -6.27 15.31
C HIS A 227 2.74 -6.70 15.78
N PRO A 228 3.34 -7.81 15.29
CA PRO A 228 4.54 -8.40 15.89
C PRO A 228 5.81 -7.54 15.77
N GLN A 229 5.80 -6.54 14.88
CA GLN A 229 6.89 -5.56 14.76
C GLN A 229 6.66 -4.31 15.63
N ARG A 230 5.50 -4.19 16.30
CA ARG A 230 5.18 -3.06 17.19
C ARG A 230 5.95 -3.25 18.50
N ARG A 231 6.86 -2.33 18.79
CA ARG A 231 7.62 -2.33 20.05
C ARG A 231 6.75 -1.76 21.17
N ARG A 232 6.98 -2.23 22.40
CA ARG A 232 6.26 -1.70 23.59
C ARG A 232 6.51 -0.19 23.74
N PRO A 233 5.49 0.61 24.08
CA PRO A 233 5.67 2.03 24.38
C PRO A 233 6.72 2.24 25.48
N VAL A 234 7.47 3.34 25.39
CA VAL A 234 8.43 3.77 26.42
C VAL A 234 7.96 5.13 26.91
N ARG A 235 7.86 5.31 28.23
CA ARG A 235 7.49 6.61 28.81
C ARG A 235 8.57 7.64 28.46
N PRO A 236 8.23 8.76 27.80
CA PRO A 236 9.22 9.76 27.42
C PRO A 236 9.71 10.55 28.63
N PHE A 237 10.95 11.04 28.55
CA PHE A 237 11.48 12.06 29.43
C PHE A 237 11.19 13.45 28.85
N ALA A 238 10.67 14.34 29.70
CA ALA A 238 10.39 15.72 29.31
C ALA A 238 11.68 16.42 28.86
N GLY A 239 11.58 17.26 27.83
CA GLY A 239 12.71 18.02 27.30
C GLY A 239 13.67 17.23 26.40
N ARG A 240 13.49 15.91 26.23
CA ARG A 240 14.34 15.11 25.34
C ARG A 240 13.76 14.97 23.94
N SER A 241 14.60 15.26 22.96
CA SER A 241 14.26 15.15 21.54
C SER A 241 15.32 14.37 20.76
N LEU A 242 14.90 13.69 19.70
CA LEU A 242 15.76 13.11 18.68
C LEU A 242 15.69 14.00 17.43
N GLY A 243 16.80 14.60 17.02
CA GLY A 243 16.94 15.24 15.71
C GLY A 243 17.46 14.25 14.67
N ILE A 244 16.83 14.24 13.49
CA ILE A 244 17.28 13.48 12.32
C ILE A 244 17.53 14.46 11.17
N ASP A 245 18.78 14.50 10.71
CA ASP A 245 19.25 15.33 9.60
C ASP A 245 19.50 14.45 8.35
N LEU A 246 18.90 14.81 7.23
CA LEU A 246 18.83 13.96 6.04
C LEU A 246 19.80 14.46 4.95
N ASN A 247 21.08 14.10 5.03
CA ASN A 247 22.04 14.39 3.96
C ASN A 247 22.15 13.23 2.94
N PRO A 248 22.51 13.51 1.67
CA PRO A 248 22.54 12.48 0.61
C PRO A 248 23.48 11.31 0.87
N ASN A 249 24.59 11.56 1.56
CA ASN A 249 25.62 10.56 1.83
C ASN A 249 25.68 10.14 3.30
N TRP A 250 24.99 10.88 4.18
CA TRP A 250 25.06 10.72 5.63
C TRP A 250 23.71 11.06 6.25
N ILE A 251 23.27 10.25 7.21
CA ILE A 251 22.14 10.61 8.06
C ILE A 251 22.68 10.96 9.44
N GLY A 252 22.42 12.19 9.86
CA GLY A 252 22.71 12.66 11.20
C GLY A 252 21.60 12.25 12.15
N ILE A 253 21.96 11.69 13.29
CA ILE A 253 21.05 11.37 14.39
C ILE A 253 21.63 12.03 15.63
N ALA A 254 20.85 12.83 16.34
CA ALA A 254 21.29 13.50 17.56
C ALA A 254 20.19 13.48 18.62
N VAL A 255 20.56 13.24 19.87
CA VAL A 255 19.67 13.38 21.03
C VAL A 255 20.05 14.63 21.78
N ALA A 256 19.09 15.50 21.99
CA ALA A 256 19.25 16.71 22.77
C ALA A 256 18.27 16.72 23.94
N GLU A 257 18.70 17.26 25.07
CA GLU A 257 17.88 17.56 26.23
C GLU A 257 17.84 19.07 26.44
N ASN A 258 16.64 19.62 26.52
CA ASN A 258 16.39 20.99 26.96
C ASN A 258 15.16 20.98 27.88
N VAL A 259 15.39 21.23 29.16
CA VAL A 259 14.34 21.30 30.21
C VAL A 259 13.94 22.73 30.56
N GLY A 260 14.60 23.72 29.95
CA GLY A 260 14.39 25.14 30.17
C GLY A 260 13.70 25.80 28.98
N ASP A 261 14.22 26.94 28.54
CA ASP A 261 13.72 27.65 27.37
C ASP A 261 14.19 26.98 26.07
N PRO A 262 13.27 26.43 25.24
CA PRO A 262 13.63 25.75 24.00
C PRO A 262 14.24 26.68 22.94
N SER A 263 14.14 28.00 23.11
CA SER A 263 14.79 28.98 22.22
C SER A 263 16.26 29.23 22.56
N ARG A 264 16.73 28.77 23.74
CA ARG A 264 18.10 29.01 24.22
C ARG A 264 18.97 27.77 24.04
N MET A 265 19.90 27.86 23.09
CA MET A 265 20.87 26.79 22.85
C MET A 265 21.79 26.53 24.05
N SER A 266 22.04 27.54 24.90
CA SER A 266 22.82 27.39 26.14
C SER A 266 22.14 26.48 27.17
N GLU A 267 20.83 26.27 27.06
CA GLU A 267 20.04 25.39 27.93
C GLU A 267 19.84 23.99 27.31
N THR A 268 20.47 23.74 26.15
CA THR A 268 20.41 22.48 25.42
C THR A 268 21.69 21.68 25.60
N SER A 269 21.56 20.45 26.09
CA SER A 269 22.66 19.48 26.20
C SER A 269 22.56 18.41 25.12
N LEU A 270 23.66 18.17 24.39
CA LEU A 270 23.76 17.03 23.46
C LEU A 270 24.07 15.76 24.25
N LEU A 271 23.17 14.77 24.21
CA LEU A 271 23.32 13.52 24.96
C LEU A 271 24.02 12.42 24.14
N GLU A 272 23.70 12.33 22.85
CA GLU A 272 24.28 11.35 21.94
C GLU A 272 24.17 11.86 20.50
N HIS A 273 25.13 11.48 19.66
CA HIS A 273 25.01 11.66 18.21
C HIS A 273 25.60 10.49 17.44
N ALA A 274 25.10 10.28 16.23
CA ALA A 274 25.61 9.30 15.28
C ALA A 274 25.53 9.85 13.86
N LEU A 275 26.52 9.51 13.05
CA LEU A 275 26.51 9.73 11.61
C LEU A 275 26.44 8.37 10.94
N VAL A 276 25.40 8.15 10.12
CA VAL A 276 25.20 6.91 9.38
C VAL A 276 25.51 7.16 7.93
N LYS A 277 26.62 6.59 7.43
CA LYS A 277 27.01 6.71 6.03
C LYS A 277 26.07 5.87 5.16
N LEU A 278 25.55 6.48 4.12
CA LEU A 278 24.77 5.80 3.09
C LEU A 278 25.73 5.40 1.97
N ASP A 279 26.44 4.27 2.14
CA ASP A 279 27.35 3.71 1.13
C ASP A 279 26.57 3.06 -0.02
N LEU A 280 25.71 3.83 -0.69
CA LEU A 280 24.89 3.38 -1.79
C LEU A 280 25.52 3.78 -3.14
N PRO A 281 25.66 2.84 -4.08
CA PRO A 281 26.12 3.16 -5.42
C PRO A 281 25.11 4.06 -6.14
N ALA A 282 25.58 4.86 -7.11
CA ALA A 282 24.74 5.81 -7.84
C ALA A 282 23.57 5.15 -8.61
N ASP A 283 23.69 3.86 -8.89
CA ASP A 283 22.71 3.01 -9.57
C ASP A 283 22.03 2.01 -8.64
N ALA A 284 22.04 2.26 -7.32
CA ALA A 284 21.38 1.41 -6.33
C ALA A 284 19.93 1.08 -6.72
N SER A 285 19.52 -0.15 -6.44
CA SER A 285 18.13 -0.54 -6.65
C SER A 285 17.23 0.16 -5.61
N PRO A 286 15.96 0.47 -5.95
CA PRO A 286 15.00 1.00 -4.96
C PRO A 286 14.85 0.11 -3.73
N GLU A 287 15.04 -1.20 -3.87
CA GLU A 287 15.02 -2.18 -2.79
C GLU A 287 16.19 -1.98 -1.82
N LEU A 288 17.42 -1.85 -2.34
CA LEU A 288 18.61 -1.63 -1.53
C LEU A 288 18.55 -0.28 -0.80
N VAL A 289 18.05 0.76 -1.49
CA VAL A 289 17.81 2.07 -0.86
C VAL A 289 16.82 1.93 0.29
N ARG A 290 15.69 1.23 0.11
CA ARG A 290 14.70 1.01 1.18
C ARG A 290 15.28 0.23 2.36
N GLU A 291 16.05 -0.83 2.10
CA GLU A 291 16.69 -1.63 3.14
C GLU A 291 17.68 -0.81 3.97
N THR A 292 18.51 -0.02 3.29
CA THR A 292 19.49 0.85 3.95
C THR A 292 18.79 1.88 4.83
N LEU A 293 17.76 2.56 4.30
CA LEU A 293 17.00 3.54 5.07
C LEU A 293 16.22 2.91 6.22
N ALA A 294 15.71 1.69 6.07
CA ALA A 294 15.07 0.94 7.15
C ALA A 294 16.04 0.66 8.30
N ALA A 295 17.28 0.26 7.99
CA ALA A 295 18.33 0.06 9.00
C ALA A 295 18.67 1.37 9.75
N VAL A 296 18.70 2.51 9.03
CA VAL A 296 18.89 3.81 9.69
C VAL A 296 17.71 4.17 10.58
N ALA A 297 16.48 3.92 10.13
CA ALA A 297 15.28 4.15 10.92
C ALA A 297 15.27 3.29 12.20
N ASP A 298 15.64 2.01 12.11
CA ASP A 298 15.79 1.13 13.27
C ASP A 298 16.81 1.69 14.27
N ARG A 299 17.96 2.16 13.79
CA ARG A 299 18.96 2.81 14.64
C ARG A 299 18.43 4.09 15.32
N ALA A 300 17.70 4.93 14.58
CA ALA A 300 17.08 6.12 15.13
C ALA A 300 16.04 5.77 16.22
N ILE A 301 15.24 4.72 16.00
CA ILE A 301 14.29 4.20 16.98
C ILE A 301 15.03 3.68 18.23
N ASP A 302 16.12 2.95 18.06
CA ASP A 302 16.92 2.44 19.19
C ASP A 302 17.48 3.58 20.04
N VAL A 303 18.04 4.62 19.39
CA VAL A 303 18.57 5.81 20.08
C VAL A 303 17.45 6.59 20.79
N ALA A 304 16.32 6.83 20.12
CA ALA A 304 15.16 7.49 20.74
C ALA A 304 14.66 6.74 21.97
N ARG A 305 14.60 5.40 21.90
CA ARG A 305 14.13 4.57 23.01
C ARG A 305 15.13 4.51 24.15
N LYS A 306 16.43 4.40 23.86
CA LYS A 306 17.53 4.43 24.84
C LYS A 306 17.45 5.68 25.70
N HIS A 307 17.23 6.84 25.08
CA HIS A 307 17.17 8.13 25.77
C HIS A 307 15.77 8.56 26.20
N ARG A 308 14.74 7.79 25.82
CA ARG A 308 13.32 8.08 26.04
C ARG A 308 12.91 9.45 25.50
N CYS A 309 13.30 9.76 24.27
CA CYS A 309 12.91 11.00 23.60
C CYS A 309 11.38 11.09 23.50
N GLY A 310 10.81 12.23 23.90
CA GLY A 310 9.38 12.52 23.75
C GLY A 310 9.01 13.17 22.42
N THR A 311 10.01 13.68 21.72
CA THR A 311 9.84 14.35 20.43
C THR A 311 10.88 13.85 19.43
N ILE A 312 10.46 13.60 18.19
CA ILE A 312 11.37 13.33 17.08
C ILE A 312 11.21 14.48 16.09
N VAL A 313 12.30 15.17 15.81
CA VAL A 313 12.38 16.28 14.87
C VAL A 313 13.09 15.78 13.63
N LEU A 314 12.43 15.89 12.49
CA LEU A 314 12.99 15.54 11.18
C LEU A 314 13.16 16.81 10.36
N GLU A 315 14.33 16.98 9.75
CA GLU A 315 14.54 18.04 8.77
C GLU A 315 13.49 17.93 7.65
N LYS A 316 12.74 19.01 7.42
CA LYS A 316 11.83 19.06 6.27
C LYS A 316 12.67 19.03 5.00
N GLY A 317 12.43 18.03 4.16
CA GLY A 317 13.15 17.87 2.91
C GLY A 317 13.17 19.13 2.04
N LEU A 318 14.24 19.34 1.25
CA LEU A 318 14.34 20.44 0.25
C LEU A 318 13.28 20.38 -0.89
N GLY A 319 12.28 19.49 -0.80
CA GLY A 319 11.32 19.22 -1.85
C GLY A 319 11.97 18.69 -3.13
N LYS A 320 11.19 18.58 -4.21
CA LYS A 320 11.71 18.20 -5.51
C LYS A 320 12.38 19.40 -6.18
N LEU A 321 13.71 19.40 -6.22
CA LEU A 321 14.51 20.44 -6.87
C LEU A 321 14.37 20.36 -8.40
N ARG A 322 14.47 21.48 -9.11
CA ARG A 322 14.43 21.45 -10.58
C ARG A 322 15.68 20.75 -11.12
N SER A 323 15.51 19.66 -11.85
CA SER A 323 16.59 18.90 -12.49
C SER A 323 16.99 19.45 -13.88
N SER A 324 16.65 20.71 -14.15
CA SER A 324 17.10 21.50 -15.29
C SER A 324 17.97 22.69 -14.80
N GLY A 325 19.09 22.96 -15.45
CA GLY A 325 19.98 24.09 -15.13
C GLY A 325 21.42 23.69 -14.72
N LYS A 326 22.20 24.69 -14.27
CA LYS A 326 23.65 24.58 -13.95
C LYS A 326 23.97 23.53 -12.87
N ASN A 327 23.02 23.20 -11.99
CA ASN A 327 23.20 22.23 -10.90
C ASN A 327 22.50 20.88 -11.17
N ARG A 328 22.39 20.47 -12.44
CA ARG A 328 21.63 19.26 -12.82
C ARG A 328 22.11 17.98 -12.13
N SER A 329 23.42 17.78 -11.99
CA SER A 329 24.00 16.60 -11.33
C SER A 329 23.66 16.57 -9.84
N LEU A 330 23.92 17.68 -9.14
CA LEU A 330 23.56 17.86 -7.73
C LEU A 330 22.06 17.75 -7.49
N ASN A 331 21.23 18.39 -8.31
CA ASN A 331 19.79 18.32 -8.20
C ASN A 331 19.27 16.91 -8.52
N ARG A 332 19.91 16.16 -9.44
CA ARG A 332 19.56 14.76 -9.67
C ARG A 332 19.91 13.88 -8.48
N LEU A 333 21.08 14.09 -7.87
CA LEU A 333 21.46 13.42 -6.63
C LEU A 333 20.40 13.71 -5.56
N LEU A 334 20.19 14.98 -5.21
CA LEU A 334 19.22 15.41 -4.20
C LEU A 334 17.79 14.94 -4.46
N ASN A 335 17.36 14.86 -5.73
CA ASN A 335 16.03 14.36 -6.10
C ASN A 335 15.91 12.84 -6.16
N TYR A 336 16.97 12.12 -6.52
CA TYR A 336 16.98 10.66 -6.50
C TYR A 336 16.78 10.16 -5.07
N TRP A 337 17.34 10.89 -4.12
CA TRP A 337 17.15 10.72 -2.67
C TRP A 337 15.85 11.32 -2.12
N ALA A 338 14.96 11.87 -2.96
CA ALA A 338 13.80 12.64 -2.51
C ALA A 338 13.13 11.95 -1.32
N ARG A 339 13.22 12.67 -0.19
CA ARG A 339 13.13 12.31 1.23
C ARG A 339 11.75 11.75 1.68
N THR A 340 11.01 11.13 0.76
CA THR A 340 9.66 10.57 0.89
C THR A 340 9.64 9.12 1.40
N ILE A 341 10.81 8.52 1.65
CA ILE A 341 10.93 7.12 2.07
C ILE A 341 11.09 6.99 3.59
N PHE A 342 11.73 7.96 4.25
CA PHE A 342 11.97 7.92 5.71
C PHE A 342 10.67 8.02 6.51
N PHE A 343 9.75 8.88 6.04
CA PHE A 343 8.33 8.86 6.34
C PHE A 343 7.60 9.25 5.05
N PRO A 344 6.62 8.46 4.57
CA PRO A 344 5.83 8.88 3.42
C PRO A 344 5.09 10.16 3.77
N ASP A 345 5.32 11.23 3.00
CA ASP A 345 4.58 12.48 3.12
C ASP A 345 3.08 12.18 3.22
N ALA A 346 2.45 12.63 4.30
CA ALA A 346 1.01 12.77 4.34
C ALA A 346 0.61 13.73 3.21
N ASP A 347 -0.37 13.34 2.40
CA ASP A 347 -1.07 14.32 1.56
C ASP A 347 -1.50 15.50 2.45
N PRO A 348 -1.29 16.75 2.04
CA PRO A 348 -1.69 17.88 2.85
C PRO A 348 -3.21 17.79 3.10
N PRO A 349 -3.69 18.02 4.34
CA PRO A 349 -5.11 18.17 4.57
C PRO A 349 -5.64 19.26 3.65
N SER A 350 -6.83 19.03 3.09
CA SER A 350 -7.55 19.99 2.26
C SER A 350 -7.49 21.39 2.88
N ALA A 351 -7.40 22.42 2.03
CA ALA A 351 -7.03 23.81 2.30
C ALA A 351 -7.87 24.60 3.34
N ALA A 352 -8.62 23.96 4.23
CA ALA A 352 -9.48 24.59 5.22
C ALA A 352 -8.83 24.80 6.61
N CYS A 353 -7.60 24.30 6.87
CA CYS A 353 -6.91 24.53 8.14
C CYS A 353 -5.47 24.99 7.91
N ARG A 354 -5.27 26.31 7.81
CA ARG A 354 -3.96 26.96 7.91
C ARG A 354 -4.00 27.99 9.03
N ASP A 355 -3.52 27.63 10.22
CA ASP A 355 -2.94 28.62 11.15
C ASP A 355 -1.41 28.61 10.89
N PRO A 356 -0.76 29.74 10.58
CA PRO A 356 0.66 29.79 10.21
C PRO A 356 1.66 29.55 11.36
N ARG A 357 1.21 29.32 12.61
CA ARG A 357 2.09 29.45 13.79
C ARG A 357 2.60 28.17 14.44
N TYR A 358 2.28 26.98 13.92
CA TYR A 358 2.76 25.73 14.50
C TYR A 358 3.39 24.82 13.45
N GLY A 359 4.71 24.68 13.50
CA GLY A 359 5.43 23.56 12.90
C GLY A 359 4.97 22.26 13.58
N GLY A 360 4.66 21.24 12.79
CA GLY A 360 4.02 20.02 13.26
C GLY A 360 4.83 19.31 14.35
N VAL A 361 4.32 19.37 15.58
CA VAL A 361 4.75 18.55 16.71
C VAL A 361 3.86 17.31 16.73
N GLY A 362 4.41 16.16 16.34
CA GLY A 362 3.78 14.87 16.59
C GLY A 362 4.21 14.38 17.97
N TRP A 363 3.26 14.25 18.89
CA TRP A 363 3.47 13.63 20.20
C TRP A 363 3.35 12.11 20.07
N ILE A 364 4.12 11.35 20.85
CA ILE A 364 4.09 9.87 20.92
C ILE A 364 2.87 9.38 21.72
#